data_AF-A0A936ANF1-F1
#
_entry.id   AF-A0A936ANF1-F1
#
_cell.length_a   1.000
_cell.length_b   1.000
_cell.length_c   1.000
_cell.angle_alpha   90.00
_cell.angle_beta   90.00
_cell.angle_gamma   90.00
#
_symmetry.space_group_name_H-M   'P 1'
#
loop_
_entity.id
_entity.type
_entity.pdbx_description
1 polymer ?
#
loop_
_entity_poly.entity_id
_entity_poly.type
_entity_poly.pdbx_seq_one_letter_code
_entity_poly.pdbx_strand_id
1 'polypeptide(L)'
;MLRISMFTLIFTLMTVTGLSQSSPQAPPAIAPSPSLAKDSRCFEIRTYIAAPGKLEELHARFRNHTMKLFKKHGMEVVGFWGPPIG
;
A
#
# COMPACT_ATOMS: atom_id res chain seq x y z
N MET A 1 -18.04 7.05 63.51
CA MET A 1 -19.36 6.73 62.97
C MET A 1 -19.38 7.15 61.51
N LEU A 2 -19.63 6.18 60.61
CA LEU A 2 -20.14 6.33 59.25
C LEU A 2 -19.25 6.95 58.14
N ARG A 3 -19.10 6.13 57.09
CA ARG A 3 -18.42 6.27 55.77
C ARG A 3 -18.82 7.52 54.99
N ILE A 4 -17.97 7.93 54.02
CA ILE A 4 -18.21 8.67 52.74
C ILE A 4 -16.92 9.48 52.44
N SER A 5 -16.30 9.56 51.27
CA SER A 5 -16.37 8.87 49.98
C SER A 5 -15.10 9.31 49.23
N MET A 6 -14.45 8.37 48.56
CA MET A 6 -13.26 8.51 47.75
C MET A 6 -13.59 9.33 46.48
N PHE A 7 -13.65 10.66 46.57
CA PHE A 7 -14.07 11.52 45.44
C PHE A 7 -13.46 12.93 45.45
N THR A 8 -12.22 13.09 45.91
CA THR A 8 -11.50 14.37 45.83
C THR A 8 -10.09 14.19 45.28
N LEU A 9 -9.99 13.75 44.03
CA LEU A 9 -8.77 13.90 43.23
C LEU A 9 -9.10 14.02 41.74
N ILE A 10 -9.94 15.00 41.40
CA ILE A 10 -10.17 15.44 40.02
C ILE A 10 -10.26 16.96 40.08
N PHE A 11 -9.63 17.63 39.11
CA PHE A 11 -9.48 19.10 38.97
C PHE A 11 -8.30 19.76 39.71
N THR A 12 -7.09 19.56 39.19
CA THR A 12 -6.16 20.69 39.07
C THR A 12 -5.48 20.63 37.70
N LEU A 13 -6.17 21.29 36.77
CA LEU A 13 -5.65 22.07 35.64
C LEU A 13 -4.47 21.49 34.84
N MET A 14 -4.84 20.79 33.77
CA MET A 14 -4.01 20.62 32.57
C MET A 14 -3.58 21.99 32.01
N THR A 15 -2.28 22.23 31.89
CA THR A 15 -1.73 23.14 30.86
C THR A 15 -0.80 22.33 29.96
N VAL A 16 -1.38 21.43 29.18
CA VAL A 16 -0.78 20.96 27.93
C VAL A 16 -1.64 21.55 26.83
N THR A 17 -1.05 22.32 25.92
CA THR A 17 -1.18 22.17 24.46
C THR A 17 -0.66 23.41 23.74
N GLY A 18 0.58 23.33 23.27
CA GLY A 18 1.07 24.08 22.12
C GLY A 18 1.54 23.09 21.06
N LEU A 19 0.74 22.06 20.76
CA LEU A 19 0.99 21.22 19.60
C LEU A 19 0.37 21.93 18.41
N SER A 20 1.20 22.39 17.48
CA SER A 20 0.78 22.59 16.09
C SER A 20 0.19 21.27 15.61
N GLN A 21 -1.14 21.17 15.64
CA GLN A 21 -1.87 20.14 14.93
C GLN A 21 -1.69 20.46 13.43
N SER A 22 -0.66 19.89 12.81
CA SER A 22 -0.69 19.70 11.37
C SER A 22 -1.82 18.73 11.09
N SER A 23 -2.99 19.26 10.75
CA SER A 23 -4.10 18.44 10.26
C SER A 23 -3.57 17.56 9.11
N PRO A 24 -3.90 16.26 9.05
CA PRO A 24 -3.60 15.45 7.88
C PRO A 24 -4.34 16.07 6.69
N GLN A 25 -3.64 16.85 5.88
CA GLN A 25 -4.19 17.34 4.63
C GLN A 25 -4.36 16.11 3.75
N ALA A 26 -5.61 15.77 3.43
CA ALA A 26 -5.89 14.73 2.46
C ALA A 26 -5.09 15.04 1.18
N PRO A 27 -4.43 14.05 0.56
CA PRO A 27 -3.76 14.26 -0.72
C PRO A 27 -4.74 14.95 -1.69
N PRO A 28 -4.31 15.93 -2.48
CA PRO A 28 -5.19 16.58 -3.43
C PRO A 28 -5.83 15.50 -4.30
N ALA A 29 -7.16 15.47 -4.28
CA ALA A 29 -7.93 14.55 -5.12
C ALA A 29 -7.74 14.98 -6.57
N ILE A 30 -6.81 14.33 -7.27
CA ILE A 30 -6.61 14.53 -8.71
C ILE A 30 -7.86 13.97 -9.39
N ALA A 31 -8.62 14.86 -10.05
CA ALA A 31 -9.75 14.43 -10.86
C ALA A 31 -9.28 13.46 -11.96
N PRO A 32 -10.01 12.37 -12.26
CA PRO A 32 -9.62 11.43 -13.30
C PRO A 32 -9.56 12.11 -14.66
N SER A 33 -8.64 11.65 -15.52
CA SER A 33 -8.52 12.17 -16.89
C SER A 33 -9.85 12.04 -17.64
N PRO A 34 -10.28 13.06 -18.42
CA PRO A 34 -11.47 12.98 -19.26
C PRO A 34 -11.46 11.80 -20.26
N SER A 35 -10.28 11.24 -20.55
CA SER A 35 -10.10 10.07 -21.43
C SER A 35 -10.36 8.73 -20.74
N LEU A 36 -10.60 8.70 -19.42
CA LEU A 36 -10.84 7.47 -18.67
C LEU A 36 -12.30 7.00 -18.84
N ALA A 37 -12.50 5.88 -19.54
CA ALA A 37 -13.81 5.25 -19.61
C ALA A 37 -14.22 4.68 -18.24
N LYS A 38 -15.54 4.69 -17.93
CA LYS A 38 -16.11 4.24 -16.64
C LYS A 38 -15.68 2.82 -16.24
N ASP A 39 -15.53 1.93 -17.22
CA ASP A 39 -15.17 0.52 -17.04
C ASP A 39 -13.75 0.21 -17.54
N SER A 40 -12.87 1.22 -17.58
CA SER A 40 -11.49 1.04 -18.00
C SER A 40 -10.67 0.22 -17.00
N ARG A 41 -9.71 -0.55 -17.52
CA ARG A 41 -8.76 -1.33 -16.73
C ARG A 41 -7.43 -0.59 -16.63
N CYS A 42 -6.77 -0.70 -15.49
CA CYS A 42 -5.38 -0.32 -15.34
C CYS A 42 -4.49 -1.50 -15.73
N PHE A 43 -3.48 -1.25 -16.56
CA PHE A 43 -2.48 -2.23 -16.96
C PHE A 43 -1.10 -1.73 -16.56
N GLU A 44 -0.28 -2.62 -15.98
CA GLU A 44 1.12 -2.36 -15.64
C GLU A 44 2.01 -3.25 -16.50
N ILE A 45 2.97 -2.65 -17.21
CA ILE A 45 4.04 -3.38 -17.91
C ILE A 45 5.29 -3.31 -17.03
N ARG A 46 5.88 -4.47 -16.75
CA ARG A 46 7.04 -4.61 -15.85
C ARG A 46 8.19 -5.27 -16.59
N THR A 47 9.34 -4.60 -16.62
CA THR A 47 10.58 -5.15 -17.18
C THR A 47 11.51 -5.55 -16.05
N TYR A 48 11.93 -6.81 -16.04
CA TYR A 48 12.90 -7.33 -15.08
C TYR A 48 14.18 -7.72 -15.78
N ILE A 49 15.31 -7.22 -15.29
CA ILE A 49 16.64 -7.55 -15.80
C ILE A 49 17.26 -8.61 -14.88
N ALA A 50 17.55 -9.79 -15.43
CA ALA A 50 18.26 -10.82 -14.70
C ALA A 50 19.77 -10.53 -14.70
N ALA A 51 20.46 -10.94 -13.63
CA ALA A 51 21.91 -11.02 -13.66
C ALA A 51 22.37 -12.07 -14.70
N PRO A 52 23.63 -12.00 -15.20
CA PRO A 52 24.15 -12.97 -16.16
C PRO A 52 23.99 -14.42 -15.68
N GLY A 53 23.43 -15.28 -16.53
CA GLY A 53 23.17 -16.69 -16.21
C GLY A 53 22.01 -16.95 -15.22
N LYS A 54 21.30 -15.91 -14.76
CA LYS A 54 20.26 -16.01 -13.73
C LYS A 54 18.82 -15.90 -14.24
N LEU A 55 18.62 -15.98 -15.56
CA LEU A 55 17.30 -15.85 -16.18
C LEU A 55 16.33 -16.94 -15.71
N GLU A 56 16.77 -18.20 -15.62
CA GLU A 56 15.91 -19.28 -15.14
C GLU A 56 15.57 -19.19 -13.65
N GLU A 57 16.49 -18.70 -12.82
CA GLU A 57 16.20 -18.43 -11.41
C GLU A 57 15.15 -17.31 -11.27
N LEU A 58 15.25 -16.27 -12.11
CA LEU A 58 14.25 -15.21 -12.18
C LEU A 58 12.88 -15.77 -12.60
N HIS A 59 12.82 -16.60 -13.64
CA HIS A 59 11.59 -17.26 -14.06
C HIS A 59 11.01 -18.16 -12.95
N ALA A 60 11.85 -18.96 -12.29
CA ALA A 60 11.45 -19.83 -11.18
C ALA A 60 10.84 -19.03 -10.02
N ARG A 61 11.40 -17.86 -9.69
CA ARG A 61 10.82 -16.94 -8.69
C ARG A 61 9.39 -16.55 -9.03
N PHE A 62 9.13 -16.17 -10.29
CA PHE A 62 7.77 -15.83 -10.72
C PHE A 62 6.84 -17.03 -10.59
N ARG A 63 7.21 -18.17 -11.18
CA ARG A 63 6.42 -19.40 -11.16
C ARG A 63 6.06 -19.85 -9.74
N ASN A 64 7.05 -19.86 -8.84
CA ASN A 64 6.89 -20.51 -7.54
C ASN A 64 6.31 -19.58 -6.46
N HIS A 65 6.54 -18.26 -6.57
CA HIS A 65 6.24 -17.31 -5.51
C HIS A 65 5.39 -16.14 -5.99
N THR A 66 5.86 -15.36 -6.96
CA THR A 66 5.29 -14.04 -7.27
C THR A 66 3.85 -14.13 -7.79
N MET A 67 3.53 -15.13 -8.60
CA MET A 67 2.16 -15.30 -9.12
C MET A 67 1.12 -15.44 -8.01
N LYS A 68 1.47 -16.16 -6.92
CA LYS A 68 0.59 -16.32 -5.76
C LYS A 68 0.41 -15.00 -5.02
N LEU A 69 1.47 -14.21 -4.90
CA LEU A 69 1.43 -12.89 -4.27
C LEU A 69 0.54 -11.91 -5.06
N PHE A 70 0.69 -11.86 -6.38
CA PHE A 70 -0.15 -11.02 -7.24
C PHE A 70 -1.62 -11.38 -7.12
N LYS A 71 -1.94 -12.68 -7.20
CA LYS A 71 -3.30 -13.17 -7.00
C LYS A 71 -3.86 -12.78 -5.63
N LYS A 72 -3.06 -12.91 -4.55
CA LYS A 72 -3.46 -12.51 -3.19
C LYS A 72 -3.86 -11.03 -3.10
N HIS A 73 -3.24 -10.17 -3.90
CA HIS A 73 -3.52 -8.73 -3.93
C HIS A 73 -4.49 -8.31 -5.06
N GLY A 74 -5.22 -9.26 -5.65
CA GLY A 74 -6.23 -8.96 -6.67
C GLY A 74 -5.67 -8.53 -8.02
N MET A 75 -4.38 -8.77 -8.27
CA MET A 75 -3.76 -8.48 -9.55
C MET A 75 -3.96 -9.65 -10.52
N GLU A 76 -4.36 -9.32 -11.75
CA GLU A 76 -4.44 -10.26 -12.87
C GLU A 76 -3.15 -10.19 -13.69
N VAL A 77 -2.53 -11.36 -13.95
CA VAL A 77 -1.35 -11.45 -14.81
C VAL A 77 -1.80 -11.77 -16.23
N VAL A 78 -1.57 -10.82 -17.15
CA VAL A 78 -2.04 -10.93 -18.54
C VAL A 78 -1.08 -11.75 -19.41
N GLY A 79 0.24 -11.65 -19.18
CA GLY A 79 1.21 -12.37 -19.99
C GLY A 79 2.66 -12.12 -19.60
N PHE A 80 3.55 -12.90 -20.20
CA PHE A 80 5.00 -12.75 -20.10
C PHE A 80 5.61 -12.70 -21.50
N TRP A 81 6.63 -11.87 -21.66
CA TRP A 81 7.43 -11.77 -22.86
C TRP A 81 8.89 -11.93 -22.47
N GLY A 82 9.61 -12.77 -23.19
CA GLY A 82 11.04 -13.00 -23.01
C GLY A 82 11.83 -12.48 -24.20
N PRO A 83 13.16 -12.32 -24.06
CA PRO A 83 14.02 -12.11 -25.21
C PRO A 83 13.85 -13.26 -26.22
N PRO A 84 14.05 -13.01 -27.53
CA PRO A 84 14.06 -14.06 -28.52
C PRO A 84 15.07 -15.14 -28.13
N ILE A 85 14.69 -16.40 -28.34
CA ILE A 85 15.58 -17.56 -28.21
C ILE A 85 16.77 -17.34 -29.14
N GLY A 86 17.98 -17.31 -28.58
CA GLY A 86 19.25 -17.23 -29.29
C GLY A 86 20.11 -18.45 -29.00
#